data_AF-A0A928QWF5-F1
#
_entry.id   AF-A0A928QWF5-F1
#
_cell.length_a   1.000
_cell.length_b   1.000
_cell.length_c   1.000
_cell.angle_alpha   90.00
_cell.angle_beta   90.00
_cell.angle_gamma   90.00
#
_symmetry.space_group_name_H-M   'P 1'
#
loop_
_entity.id
_entity.type
_entity.pdbx_description
1 polymer ?
#
loop_
_entity_poly.entity_id
_entity_poly.type
_entity_poly.pdbx_seq_one_letter_code
_entity_poly.pdbx_strand_id
1 'polypeptide(L)'
;MEAILNMLQSLVPENFDMPTFLKAAAILCIGSLVLGFLGRTVFGKKSVLNQSVSSAIGILFIYATTIVIYSYGIDLNFLVSPLPFVSLSEEYLRIFSFAGADYVAICGQLLDMVILAFLVNLVNGWLPTGKKLLGWMFFRCVSVVGAMLFYAVVNHLLAAFLPEGLLTWAPVILLGLLVLMLLTGALKILVGAVLSTVNPVVGLLYTFFFSTVVGKQLSKAVLTTLLISGMVIGLNYIGCSMIYIGAAALAAYLPLLIILLVLWYVIGRIL
;
A
#
# COMPACT_ATOMS: atom_id res chain seq x y z
N MET A 1 20.96 12.05 29.31
CA MET A 1 20.19 10.99 28.60
C MET A 1 18.76 10.95 29.13
N GLU A 2 18.55 10.88 30.45
CA GLU A 2 17.22 11.00 31.07
C GLU A 2 16.49 12.31 30.78
N ALA A 3 17.18 13.47 30.72
CA ALA A 3 16.54 14.74 30.39
C ALA A 3 15.97 14.79 28.96
N ILE A 4 16.62 14.12 28.00
CA ILE A 4 16.12 14.01 26.61
C ILE A 4 14.96 13.01 26.56
N LEU A 5 15.05 11.91 27.33
CA LEU A 5 13.98 10.92 27.44
C LEU A 5 12.71 11.50 28.07
N ASN A 6 12.85 12.32 29.11
CA ASN A 6 11.74 12.99 29.79
C ASN A 6 11.13 14.11 28.93
N MET A 7 11.95 14.81 28.13
CA MET A 7 11.46 15.79 27.17
C MET A 7 10.74 15.13 25.97
N LEU A 8 11.18 13.93 25.55
CA LEU A 8 10.48 13.11 24.56
C LEU A 8 9.17 12.51 25.12
N GLN A 9 9.12 12.18 26.41
CA GLN A 9 7.91 11.68 27.07
C GLN A 9 6.88 12.78 27.31
N SER A 10 7.29 14.02 27.62
CA SER A 10 6.35 15.14 27.79
C SER A 10 5.74 15.65 26.48
N LEU A 11 6.30 15.25 25.33
CA LEU A 11 5.76 15.50 24.00
C LEU A 11 4.69 14.48 23.57
N VAL A 12 4.55 13.35 24.29
CA VAL A 12 3.59 12.29 23.99
C VAL A 12 2.39 12.40 24.93
N PRO A 13 1.15 12.54 24.43
CA PRO A 13 -0.02 12.72 25.28
C PRO A 13 -0.37 11.40 26.00
N GLU A 14 -0.97 11.48 27.19
CA GLU A 14 -1.39 10.31 28.01
C GLU A 14 -2.33 9.35 27.26
N ASN A 15 -2.97 9.81 26.18
CA ASN A 15 -3.89 9.03 25.34
C ASN A 15 -3.21 8.35 24.14
N PHE A 16 -1.91 8.55 23.92
CA PHE A 16 -1.17 7.87 22.86
C PHE A 16 -0.54 6.60 23.42
N ASP A 17 -1.06 5.44 22.99
CA ASP A 17 -0.51 4.12 23.36
C ASP A 17 0.82 3.87 22.63
N MET A 18 1.86 4.53 23.13
CA MET A 18 3.23 4.43 22.65
C MET A 18 3.76 2.99 22.65
N PRO A 19 3.50 2.15 23.68
CA PRO A 19 3.86 0.73 23.64
C PRO A 19 3.25 -0.03 22.46
N THR A 20 1.96 0.15 22.19
CA THR A 20 1.29 -0.54 21.06
C THR A 20 1.77 0.00 19.72
N PHE A 21 1.96 1.32 19.60
CA PHE A 21 2.54 1.94 18.41
C PHE A 21 3.96 1.45 18.12
N LEU A 22 4.81 1.34 19.15
CA LEU A 22 6.18 0.87 18.99
C LEU A 22 6.23 -0.62 18.61
N LYS A 23 5.35 -1.45 19.20
CA LYS A 23 5.18 -2.85 18.80
C LYS A 23 4.77 -2.95 17.34
N ALA A 24 3.79 -2.16 16.89
CA ALA A 24 3.34 -2.13 15.51
C ALA A 24 4.49 -1.73 14.55
N ALA A 25 5.22 -0.67 14.87
CA ALA A 25 6.36 -0.21 14.09
C ALA A 25 7.48 -1.26 14.03
N ALA A 26 7.78 -1.93 15.15
CA ALA A 26 8.79 -2.98 15.20
C ALA A 26 8.40 -4.20 14.34
N ILE A 27 7.13 -4.64 14.43
CA ILE A 27 6.60 -5.74 13.62
C ILE A 27 6.70 -5.40 12.13
N LEU A 28 6.36 -4.17 11.74
CA LEU A 28 6.48 -3.68 10.37
C LEU A 28 7.93 -3.70 9.90
N CYS A 29 8.87 -3.19 10.70
CA CYS A 29 10.29 -3.19 10.37
C CYS A 29 10.84 -4.60 10.18
N ILE A 30 10.62 -5.47 11.16
CA ILE A 30 11.13 -6.84 11.14
C ILE A 30 10.47 -7.62 10.01
N GLY A 31 9.14 -7.55 9.89
CA GLY A 31 8.38 -8.26 8.86
C GLY A 31 8.79 -7.85 7.45
N SER A 32 8.94 -6.55 7.19
CA SER A 32 9.36 -6.06 5.87
C SER A 32 10.79 -6.48 5.54
N LEU A 33 11.73 -6.42 6.48
CA LEU A 33 13.12 -6.86 6.27
C LEU A 33 13.21 -8.37 6.05
N VAL A 34 12.48 -9.18 6.81
CA VAL A 34 12.43 -10.64 6.63
C VAL A 34 11.85 -10.98 5.26
N LEU A 35 10.74 -10.36 4.88
CA LEU A 35 10.13 -10.57 3.57
C LEU A 35 11.04 -10.11 2.42
N GLY A 36 11.74 -8.97 2.58
CA GLY A 36 12.70 -8.48 1.59
C GLY A 36 13.94 -9.37 1.46
N PHE A 37 14.42 -9.92 2.58
CA PHE A 37 15.53 -10.87 2.59
C PHE A 37 15.14 -12.20 1.94
N LEU A 38 14.02 -12.79 2.36
CA LEU A 38 13.46 -14.02 1.75
C LEU A 38 13.18 -13.82 0.26
N GLY A 39 12.63 -12.66 -0.10
CA GLY A 39 12.36 -12.32 -1.50
C GLY A 39 13.63 -12.28 -2.34
N ARG A 40 14.74 -11.76 -1.80
CA ARG A 40 16.04 -11.77 -2.46
C ARG A 40 16.67 -13.16 -2.53
N THR A 41 16.64 -13.92 -1.45
CA THR A 41 17.31 -15.23 -1.37
C THR A 41 16.60 -16.29 -2.20
N VAL A 42 15.27 -16.30 -2.19
CA VAL A 42 14.46 -17.32 -2.91
C VAL A 42 14.23 -16.93 -4.37
N PHE A 43 13.96 -15.66 -4.67
CA PHE A 43 13.54 -15.22 -6.01
C PHE A 43 14.55 -14.30 -6.73
N GLY A 44 15.69 -14.00 -6.09
CA GLY A 44 16.79 -13.23 -6.67
C GLY A 44 16.62 -11.69 -6.61
N LYS A 45 17.62 -10.97 -7.15
CA LYS A 45 17.76 -9.50 -7.05
C LYS A 45 16.64 -8.66 -7.68
N LYS A 46 15.80 -9.25 -8.55
CA LYS A 46 14.65 -8.57 -9.19
C LYS A 46 13.34 -9.27 -8.85
N SER A 47 13.22 -9.74 -7.61
CA SER A 47 12.03 -10.41 -7.11
C SER A 47 10.79 -9.52 -7.18
N VAL A 48 9.68 -10.10 -7.65
CA VAL A 48 8.34 -9.48 -7.59
C VAL A 48 7.95 -9.22 -6.14
N LEU A 49 8.35 -10.09 -5.20
CA LEU A 49 8.08 -9.91 -3.78
C LEU A 49 8.78 -8.66 -3.23
N ASN A 50 10.07 -8.46 -3.50
CA ASN A 50 10.79 -7.27 -3.02
C ASN A 50 10.21 -5.98 -3.59
N GLN A 51 9.79 -6.01 -4.86
CA GLN A 51 9.13 -4.87 -5.47
C GLN A 51 7.78 -4.59 -4.82
N SER A 52 6.98 -5.62 -4.51
CA SER A 52 5.70 -5.45 -3.84
C SER A 52 5.85 -5.00 -2.38
N VAL A 53 6.85 -5.48 -1.65
CA VAL A 53 7.18 -5.02 -0.29
C VAL A 53 7.66 -3.56 -0.33
N SER A 54 8.52 -3.21 -1.31
CA SER A 54 8.97 -1.83 -1.53
C SER A 54 7.78 -0.89 -1.82
N SER A 55 6.83 -1.32 -2.64
CA SER A 55 5.61 -0.56 -2.91
C SER A 55 4.67 -0.49 -1.71
N ALA A 56 4.58 -1.55 -0.90
CA ALA A 56 3.83 -1.53 0.35
C ALA A 56 4.41 -0.49 1.32
N ILE A 57 5.73 -0.42 1.47
CA ILE A 57 6.38 0.62 2.28
C ILE A 57 6.13 2.01 1.69
N GLY A 58 6.18 2.16 0.37
CA GLY A 58 5.84 3.44 -0.28
C GLY A 58 4.41 3.91 0.01
N ILE A 59 3.45 2.98 0.06
CA ILE A 59 2.07 3.28 0.43
C ILE A 59 1.96 3.58 1.94
N LEU A 60 2.68 2.86 2.79
CA LEU A 60 2.76 3.19 4.23
C LEU A 60 3.39 4.56 4.48
N PHE A 61 4.36 4.94 3.66
CA PHE A 61 4.95 6.27 3.66
C PHE A 61 3.94 7.34 3.24
N ILE A 62 3.05 7.05 2.28
CA ILE A 62 1.89 7.90 1.95
C ILE A 62 1.06 8.13 3.22
N TYR A 63 0.61 7.06 3.88
CA TYR A 63 -0.21 7.17 5.09
C TYR A 63 0.46 7.98 6.19
N ALA A 64 1.74 7.69 6.49
CA ALA A 64 2.49 8.42 7.51
C ALA A 64 2.67 9.91 7.15
N THR A 65 2.90 10.22 5.88
CA THR A 65 3.02 11.60 5.41
C THR A 65 1.71 12.34 5.55
N THR A 66 0.61 11.69 5.18
CA THR A 66 -0.75 12.24 5.30
C THR A 66 -1.10 12.55 6.76
N ILE A 67 -0.80 11.63 7.67
CA ILE A 67 -0.99 11.83 9.12
C ILE A 67 -0.20 13.05 9.60
N VAL A 68 1.08 13.15 9.22
CA VAL A 68 1.93 14.28 9.62
C VAL A 68 1.39 15.60 9.10
N ILE A 69 0.94 15.67 7.84
CA ILE A 69 0.38 16.90 7.28
C ILE A 69 -0.92 17.28 8.00
N TYR A 70 -1.78 16.32 8.30
CA TYR A 70 -3.04 16.57 9.02
C TYR A 70 -2.77 17.03 10.47
N SER A 71 -1.75 16.49 11.15
CA SER A 71 -1.31 16.93 12.48
C SER A 71 -0.82 18.39 12.51
N TYR A 72 -0.40 18.96 11.38
CA TYR A 72 -0.08 20.39 11.25
C TYR A 72 -1.31 21.30 11.08
N GLY A 73 -2.53 20.75 11.02
CA GLY A 73 -3.77 21.51 10.87
C GLY A 73 -4.08 21.93 9.44
N ILE A 74 -3.47 21.29 8.44
CA ILE A 74 -3.79 21.52 7.03
C ILE A 74 -4.91 20.56 6.62
N ASP A 75 -6.09 21.10 6.36
CA ASP A 75 -7.28 20.36 5.91
C ASP A 75 -7.12 19.87 4.46
N LEU A 76 -6.42 18.75 4.27
CA LEU A 76 -6.27 18.07 2.98
C LEU A 76 -7.32 16.98 2.78
N ASN A 77 -8.58 17.24 3.13
CA ASN A 77 -9.66 16.24 3.03
C ASN A 77 -9.78 15.64 1.62
N PHE A 78 -9.50 16.40 0.57
CA PHE A 78 -9.46 15.91 -0.81
C PHE A 78 -8.39 14.81 -1.06
N LEU A 79 -7.26 14.85 -0.33
CA LEU A 79 -6.16 13.89 -0.49
C LEU A 79 -6.23 12.74 0.52
N VAL A 80 -6.87 12.94 1.68
CA VAL A 80 -6.99 11.92 2.74
C VAL A 80 -8.25 11.08 2.59
N SER A 81 -9.38 11.70 2.23
CA SER A 81 -10.67 11.02 2.08
C SER A 81 -10.69 9.83 1.12
N PRO A 82 -9.89 9.78 0.04
CA PRO A 82 -9.94 8.63 -0.84
C PRO A 82 -9.06 7.46 -0.36
N LEU A 83 -8.18 7.63 0.63
CA LEU A 83 -7.19 6.59 0.96
C LEU A 83 -7.86 5.30 1.50
N PRO A 84 -7.50 4.12 0.96
CA PRO A 84 -8.11 2.86 1.37
C PRO A 84 -7.72 2.46 2.80
N PHE A 85 -8.53 1.62 3.43
CA PHE A 85 -8.43 1.11 4.81
C PHE A 85 -8.40 2.15 5.92
N VAL A 86 -8.62 3.42 5.61
CA VAL A 86 -8.48 4.51 6.56
C VAL A 86 -9.68 5.44 6.42
N SER A 87 -10.22 5.87 7.54
CA SER A 87 -11.26 6.89 7.61
C SER A 87 -10.90 7.93 8.66
N LEU A 88 -11.10 9.21 8.34
CA LEU A 88 -10.91 10.31 9.29
C LEU A 88 -12.15 10.45 10.15
N SER A 89 -11.95 10.56 11.46
CA SER A 89 -12.98 10.80 12.47
C SER A 89 -12.47 11.89 13.41
N GLU A 90 -12.67 13.15 13.02
CA GLU A 90 -12.24 14.36 13.75
C GLU A 90 -10.74 14.31 14.14
N GLU A 91 -10.42 13.90 15.35
CA GLU A 91 -9.05 13.80 15.89
C GLU A 91 -8.39 12.42 15.74
N TYR A 92 -9.14 11.42 15.27
CA TYR A 92 -8.68 10.05 15.13
C TYR A 92 -8.75 9.56 13.69
N LEU A 93 -7.70 8.84 13.30
CA LEU A 93 -7.65 8.04 12.09
C LEU A 93 -8.12 6.64 12.45
N ARG A 94 -9.29 6.27 11.96
CA ARG A 94 -9.87 4.95 12.15
C ARG A 94 -9.37 4.01 11.05
N ILE A 95 -8.69 2.96 11.47
CA ILE A 95 -8.30 1.86 10.60
C ILE A 95 -9.52 0.98 10.35
N PHE A 96 -9.70 0.57 9.10
CA PHE A 96 -10.78 -0.32 8.70
C PHE A 96 -10.66 -1.68 9.40
N SER A 97 -11.73 -2.11 10.06
CA SER A 97 -11.82 -3.44 10.66
C SER A 97 -12.42 -4.42 9.66
N PHE A 98 -11.67 -5.46 9.31
CA PHE A 98 -12.20 -6.58 8.52
C PHE A 98 -13.15 -7.46 9.33
N ALA A 99 -12.99 -7.49 10.66
CA ALA A 99 -13.87 -8.25 11.53
C ALA A 99 -15.23 -7.55 11.65
N GLY A 100 -16.28 -8.21 11.17
CA GLY A 100 -17.65 -7.72 11.24
C GLY A 100 -18.04 -6.69 10.18
N ALA A 101 -17.18 -6.42 9.18
CA ALA A 101 -17.52 -5.54 8.07
C ALA A 101 -18.36 -6.23 6.99
N ASP A 102 -19.23 -5.46 6.34
CA ASP A 102 -20.03 -5.93 5.22
C ASP A 102 -19.15 -6.37 4.06
N TYR A 103 -19.54 -7.46 3.39
CA TYR A 103 -18.80 -8.03 2.27
C TYR A 103 -18.54 -7.01 1.14
N VAL A 104 -19.54 -6.20 0.82
CA VAL A 104 -19.43 -5.14 -0.20
C VAL A 104 -18.40 -4.08 0.20
N ALA A 105 -18.36 -3.69 1.47
CA ALA A 105 -17.40 -2.73 1.99
C ALA A 105 -15.97 -3.28 1.94
N ILE A 106 -15.77 -4.57 2.28
CA ILE A 106 -14.47 -5.24 2.17
C ILE A 106 -14.00 -5.27 0.72
N CYS A 107 -14.86 -5.63 -0.23
CA CYS A 107 -14.53 -5.64 -1.66
C CYS A 107 -14.21 -4.23 -2.19
N GLY A 108 -14.93 -3.20 -1.73
CA GLY A 108 -14.62 -1.79 -2.01
C GLY A 108 -13.21 -1.43 -1.59
N GLN A 109 -12.91 -1.60 -0.30
CA GLN A 109 -11.62 -1.26 0.29
C GLN A 109 -10.45 -2.04 -0.34
N LEU A 110 -10.66 -3.32 -0.66
CA LEU A 110 -9.66 -4.12 -1.36
C LEU A 110 -9.43 -3.64 -2.79
N LEU A 111 -10.50 -3.32 -3.54
CA LEU A 111 -10.36 -2.82 -4.90
C LEU A 111 -9.64 -1.46 -4.91
N ASP A 112 -10.01 -0.55 -4.03
CA ASP A 112 -9.38 0.76 -3.87
C ASP A 112 -7.88 0.61 -3.57
N MET A 113 -7.53 -0.33 -2.68
CA MET A 113 -6.14 -0.66 -2.41
C MET A 113 -5.42 -1.25 -3.63
N VAL A 114 -6.06 -2.14 -4.41
CA VAL A 114 -5.49 -2.68 -5.65
C VAL A 114 -5.23 -1.55 -6.65
N ILE A 115 -6.17 -0.61 -6.81
CA ILE A 115 -6.03 0.53 -7.73
C ILE A 115 -4.88 1.42 -7.26
N LEU A 116 -4.83 1.78 -5.99
CA LEU A 116 -3.75 2.60 -5.44
C LEU A 116 -2.38 1.91 -5.62
N ALA A 117 -2.28 0.63 -5.27
CA ALA A 117 -1.05 -0.13 -5.42
C ALA A 117 -0.63 -0.27 -6.90
N PHE A 118 -1.58 -0.42 -7.81
CA PHE A 118 -1.34 -0.45 -9.25
C PHE A 118 -0.78 0.89 -9.73
N LEU A 119 -1.38 2.01 -9.34
CA LEU A 119 -0.93 3.34 -9.72
C LEU A 119 0.47 3.64 -9.17
N VAL A 120 0.73 3.31 -7.89
CA VAL A 120 2.07 3.43 -7.29
C VAL A 120 3.09 2.61 -8.10
N ASN A 121 2.76 1.37 -8.44
CA ASN A 121 3.63 0.50 -9.25
C ASN A 121 3.86 1.03 -10.67
N LEU A 122 2.82 1.62 -11.28
CA LEU A 122 2.88 2.18 -12.62
C LEU A 122 3.75 3.43 -12.68
N VAL A 123 3.49 4.40 -11.79
CA VAL A 123 4.26 5.65 -11.69
C VAL A 123 5.72 5.36 -11.34
N ASN A 124 5.97 4.41 -10.42
CA ASN A 124 7.31 3.93 -10.11
C ASN A 124 8.02 3.27 -11.30
N GLY A 125 7.27 2.67 -12.23
CA GLY A 125 7.82 2.09 -13.45
C GLY A 125 8.22 3.14 -14.49
N TRP A 126 7.61 4.33 -14.45
CA TRP A 126 7.89 5.43 -15.38
C TRP A 126 9.01 6.35 -14.91
N LEU A 127 9.16 6.52 -13.60
CA LEU A 127 10.16 7.42 -13.05
C LEU A 127 11.56 6.79 -12.99
N PRO A 128 12.62 7.57 -13.24
CA PRO A 128 13.99 7.08 -13.16
C PRO A 128 14.35 6.78 -11.71
N THR A 129 15.11 5.71 -11.50
CA THR A 129 15.49 5.25 -10.14
C THR A 129 16.54 6.12 -9.46
N GLY A 130 17.16 7.08 -10.14
CA GLY A 130 18.24 7.90 -9.59
C GLY A 130 19.52 7.09 -9.28
N LYS A 131 20.69 7.62 -9.66
CA LYS A 131 21.97 6.96 -9.34
C LYS A 131 22.44 7.24 -7.91
N LYS A 132 22.17 8.47 -7.42
CA LYS A 132 22.54 8.96 -6.08
C LYS A 132 21.35 8.82 -5.11
N LEU A 133 21.63 8.73 -3.80
CA LEU A 133 20.63 8.64 -2.73
C LEU A 133 19.56 9.74 -2.83
N LEU A 134 19.98 11.01 -2.90
CA LEU A 134 19.09 12.17 -3.03
C LEU A 134 18.21 12.11 -4.28
N GLY A 135 18.79 11.68 -5.41
CA GLY A 135 18.03 11.52 -6.65
C GLY A 135 16.98 10.41 -6.54
N TRP A 136 17.34 9.27 -5.95
CA TRP A 136 16.40 8.18 -5.68
C TRP A 136 15.26 8.66 -4.79
N MET A 137 15.57 9.36 -3.70
CA MET A 137 14.59 9.88 -2.76
C MET A 137 13.63 10.87 -3.43
N PHE A 138 14.16 11.81 -4.22
CA PHE A 138 13.34 12.77 -4.96
C PHE A 138 12.33 12.07 -5.88
N PHE A 139 12.80 11.14 -6.72
CA PHE A 139 11.91 10.42 -7.65
C PHE A 139 10.87 9.55 -6.94
N ARG A 140 11.18 9.04 -5.74
CA ARG A 140 10.22 8.27 -4.93
C ARG A 140 9.18 9.15 -4.24
N CYS A 141 9.56 10.33 -3.76
CA CYS A 141 8.58 11.30 -3.27
C CYS A 141 7.66 11.76 -4.41
N VAL A 142 8.22 12.07 -5.59
CA VAL A 142 7.44 12.42 -6.78
C VAL A 142 6.53 11.28 -7.22
N SER A 143 6.99 10.03 -7.14
CA SER A 143 6.16 8.89 -7.51
C SER A 143 4.97 8.69 -6.59
N VAL A 144 5.18 8.89 -5.29
CA VAL A 144 4.15 8.82 -4.26
C VAL A 144 3.12 9.94 -4.43
N VAL A 145 3.57 11.18 -4.60
CA VAL A 145 2.68 12.32 -4.83
C VAL A 145 1.91 12.14 -6.14
N GLY A 146 2.59 11.71 -7.20
CA GLY A 146 1.96 11.41 -8.49
C GLY A 146 0.89 10.33 -8.38
N ALA A 147 1.18 9.22 -7.70
CA ALA A 147 0.23 8.14 -7.51
C ALA A 147 -0.99 8.57 -6.68
N MET A 148 -0.80 9.37 -5.63
CA MET A 148 -1.89 9.95 -4.86
C MET A 148 -2.80 10.85 -5.72
N LEU A 149 -2.20 11.75 -6.52
CA LEU A 149 -2.97 12.64 -7.40
C LEU A 149 -3.73 11.84 -8.47
N PHE A 150 -3.09 10.85 -9.10
CA PHE A 150 -3.76 9.99 -10.07
C PHE A 150 -4.92 9.23 -9.44
N TYR A 151 -4.73 8.71 -8.23
CA TYR A 151 -5.76 7.98 -7.51
C TYR A 151 -6.96 8.88 -7.16
N ALA A 152 -6.72 10.10 -6.69
CA ALA A 152 -7.77 11.07 -6.44
C ALA A 152 -8.57 11.42 -7.72
N VAL A 153 -7.88 11.59 -8.85
CA VAL A 153 -8.51 11.81 -10.16
C VAL A 153 -9.35 10.61 -10.58
N VAL A 154 -8.81 9.38 -10.47
CA VAL A 154 -9.54 8.16 -10.80
C VAL A 154 -10.80 8.04 -9.96
N ASN A 155 -10.71 8.24 -8.65
CA ASN A 155 -11.86 8.16 -7.76
C ASN A 155 -12.92 9.21 -8.11
N HIS A 156 -12.49 10.44 -8.41
CA HIS A 156 -13.40 11.51 -8.83
C HIS A 156 -14.10 11.19 -10.16
N LEU A 157 -13.38 10.63 -11.14
CA LEU A 157 -13.95 10.21 -12.41
C LEU A 157 -14.94 9.05 -12.23
N LEU A 158 -14.61 8.06 -11.39
CA LEU A 158 -15.52 6.96 -11.11
C LEU A 158 -16.84 7.48 -10.50
N ALA A 159 -16.76 8.39 -9.54
CA ALA A 159 -17.96 9.00 -8.94
C ALA A 159 -18.75 9.87 -9.92
N ALA A 160 -18.10 10.57 -10.85
CA ALA A 160 -18.77 11.46 -11.80
C ALA A 160 -19.46 10.70 -12.95
N PHE A 161 -18.93 9.54 -13.36
CA PHE A 161 -19.37 8.85 -14.58
C PHE A 161 -20.13 7.54 -14.34
N LEU A 162 -20.10 6.96 -13.14
CA LEU A 162 -20.81 5.71 -12.85
C LEU A 162 -22.16 5.97 -12.15
N PRO A 163 -23.24 5.27 -12.56
CA PRO A 163 -24.50 5.32 -11.83
C PRO A 163 -24.38 4.59 -10.49
N GLU A 164 -25.09 5.07 -9.47
CA GLU A 164 -24.98 4.62 -8.07
C GLU A 164 -25.16 3.10 -7.90
N GLY A 165 -26.09 2.49 -8.65
CA GLY A 165 -26.30 1.03 -8.61
C GLY A 165 -25.11 0.22 -9.12
N LEU A 166 -24.32 0.75 -10.06
CA LEU A 166 -23.10 0.10 -10.55
C LEU A 166 -21.95 0.33 -9.57
N LEU A 167 -21.86 1.51 -8.94
CA LEU A 167 -20.84 1.82 -7.93
C LEU A 167 -20.87 0.85 -6.74
N THR A 168 -22.05 0.41 -6.32
CA THR A 168 -22.20 -0.53 -5.19
C THR A 168 -21.63 -1.91 -5.49
N TRP A 169 -21.85 -2.44 -6.70
CA TRP A 169 -21.46 -3.81 -7.06
C TRP A 169 -20.19 -3.90 -7.90
N ALA A 170 -19.75 -2.80 -8.51
CA ALA A 170 -18.52 -2.74 -9.30
C ALA A 170 -17.31 -3.28 -8.54
N PRO A 171 -17.09 -2.98 -7.24
CA PRO A 171 -15.98 -3.55 -6.50
C PRO A 171 -15.99 -5.07 -6.45
N VAL A 172 -17.16 -5.67 -6.21
CA VAL A 172 -17.32 -7.13 -6.13
C VAL A 172 -17.04 -7.77 -7.49
N ILE A 173 -17.63 -7.23 -8.56
CA ILE A 173 -17.49 -7.78 -9.91
C ILE A 173 -16.05 -7.63 -10.41
N LEU A 174 -15.45 -6.45 -10.26
CA LEU A 174 -14.09 -6.17 -10.71
C LEU A 174 -13.06 -6.98 -9.92
N LEU A 175 -13.23 -7.10 -8.61
CA LEU A 175 -12.34 -7.91 -7.78
C LEU A 175 -12.49 -9.41 -8.08
N GLY A 176 -13.72 -9.88 -8.31
CA GLY A 176 -13.97 -11.26 -8.76
C GLY A 176 -13.30 -11.55 -10.11
N LEU A 177 -13.44 -10.64 -11.08
CA LEU A 177 -12.81 -10.74 -12.39
C LEU A 177 -11.28 -10.69 -12.28
N LEU A 178 -10.72 -9.82 -11.43
CA LEU A 178 -9.29 -9.75 -11.13
C LEU A 178 -8.76 -11.08 -10.56
N VAL A 179 -9.48 -11.69 -9.61
CA VAL A 179 -9.12 -12.99 -9.04
C VAL A 179 -9.17 -14.07 -10.11
N LEU A 180 -10.20 -14.13 -10.94
CA LEU A 180 -10.30 -15.08 -12.05
C LEU A 180 -9.15 -14.91 -13.06
N MET A 181 -8.81 -13.67 -13.39
CA MET A 181 -7.64 -13.37 -14.24
C MET A 181 -6.35 -13.86 -13.58
N LEU A 182 -6.13 -13.62 -12.29
CA LEU A 182 -4.92 -14.08 -11.61
C LEU A 182 -4.85 -15.60 -11.45
N LEU A 183 -5.98 -16.25 -11.18
CA LEU A 183 -6.07 -17.72 -11.08
C LEU A 183 -5.76 -18.39 -12.41
N THR A 184 -6.36 -17.89 -13.49
CA THR A 184 -5.95 -18.32 -14.83
C THR A 184 -4.45 -18.05 -14.99
N GLY A 185 -3.95 -16.87 -14.57
CA GLY A 185 -2.55 -16.44 -14.72
C GLY A 185 -1.56 -17.36 -14.02
N ALA A 186 -1.91 -17.85 -12.82
CA ALA A 186 -1.15 -18.85 -12.08
C ALA A 186 -1.22 -20.23 -12.76
N LEU A 187 -2.39 -20.58 -13.29
CA LEU A 187 -2.57 -21.80 -14.10
C LEU A 187 -1.79 -21.76 -15.42
N LYS A 188 -1.24 -20.61 -15.85
CA LYS A 188 -0.41 -20.48 -17.07
C LYS A 188 0.77 -21.45 -17.12
N ILE A 189 1.34 -21.86 -15.98
CA ILE A 189 2.43 -22.87 -15.96
C ILE A 189 1.90 -24.26 -16.34
N LEU A 190 0.67 -24.59 -15.91
CA LEU A 190 0.05 -25.91 -16.08
C LEU A 190 -0.77 -26.00 -17.37
N VAL A 191 -1.44 -24.91 -17.74
CA VAL A 191 -2.37 -24.78 -18.87
C VAL A 191 -1.69 -24.18 -20.10
N GLY A 192 -0.66 -23.33 -19.97
CA GLY A 192 0.07 -22.78 -21.12
C GLY A 192 0.78 -23.87 -21.94
N ALA A 193 1.28 -24.92 -21.28
CA ALA A 193 1.83 -26.11 -21.91
C ALA A 193 0.74 -27.00 -22.57
N VAL A 194 -0.50 -26.95 -22.07
CA VAL A 194 -1.63 -27.78 -22.53
C VAL A 194 -2.49 -27.06 -23.60
N LEU A 195 -2.55 -25.73 -23.58
CA LEU A 195 -3.31 -24.92 -24.54
C LEU A 195 -2.48 -24.51 -25.76
N SER A 196 -1.14 -24.44 -25.67
CA SER A 196 -0.31 -24.27 -26.88
C SER A 196 -0.47 -25.43 -27.86
N THR A 197 -0.90 -26.59 -27.37
CA THR A 197 -1.24 -27.78 -28.15
C THR A 197 -2.65 -27.72 -28.75
N VAL A 198 -3.57 -26.90 -28.23
CA VAL A 198 -4.99 -26.91 -28.63
C VAL A 198 -5.39 -25.66 -29.43
N ASN A 199 -4.94 -24.46 -29.08
CA ASN A 199 -5.15 -23.27 -29.92
C ASN A 199 -4.07 -22.17 -29.68
N PRO A 200 -3.10 -22.01 -30.59
CA PRO A 200 -1.95 -21.13 -30.41
C PRO A 200 -2.30 -19.63 -30.33
N VAL A 201 -3.42 -19.20 -30.92
CA VAL A 201 -3.86 -17.80 -30.93
C VAL A 201 -4.35 -17.36 -29.54
N VAL A 202 -5.13 -18.22 -28.88
CA VAL A 202 -5.61 -17.97 -27.51
C VAL A 202 -4.43 -18.01 -26.54
N GLY A 203 -3.51 -18.96 -26.70
CA GLY A 203 -2.27 -19.03 -25.91
C GLY A 203 -1.37 -17.80 -26.07
N LEU A 204 -1.31 -17.20 -27.26
CA LEU A 204 -0.58 -15.97 -27.54
C LEU A 204 -1.21 -14.73 -26.89
N LEU A 205 -2.52 -14.50 -27.05
CA LEU A 205 -3.22 -13.38 -26.41
C LEU A 205 -3.09 -13.45 -24.88
N TYR A 206 -3.13 -14.66 -24.34
CA TYR A 206 -3.00 -14.97 -22.94
C TYR A 206 -1.58 -14.74 -22.38
N THR A 207 -0.55 -15.13 -23.13
CA THR A 207 0.84 -14.81 -22.78
C THR A 207 1.13 -13.32 -22.90
N PHE A 208 0.50 -12.62 -23.85
CA PHE A 208 0.61 -11.17 -24.03
C PHE A 208 0.06 -10.38 -22.83
N PHE A 209 -1.13 -10.71 -22.29
CA PHE A 209 -1.72 -9.97 -21.16
C PHE A 209 -0.87 -10.02 -19.88
N PHE A 210 -0.22 -11.14 -19.59
CA PHE A 210 0.69 -11.25 -18.42
C PHE A 210 2.15 -10.84 -18.71
N SER A 211 2.54 -10.75 -19.99
CA SER A 211 3.86 -10.27 -20.39
C SER A 211 3.91 -8.75 -20.52
N THR A 212 2.76 -8.12 -20.79
CA THR A 212 2.60 -6.66 -20.88
C THR A 212 2.85 -5.98 -19.54
N VAL A 213 3.27 -4.71 -19.62
CA VAL A 213 3.61 -3.87 -18.47
C VAL A 213 2.44 -3.82 -17.48
N VAL A 214 1.21 -3.69 -17.98
CA VAL A 214 -0.02 -3.62 -17.16
C VAL A 214 -0.19 -4.89 -16.33
N GLY A 215 -0.13 -6.08 -16.94
CA GLY A 215 -0.28 -7.35 -16.21
C GLY A 215 0.77 -7.54 -15.12
N LYS A 216 2.04 -7.19 -15.40
CA LYS A 216 3.12 -7.25 -14.40
C LYS A 216 2.91 -6.30 -13.22
N GLN A 217 2.41 -5.09 -13.46
CA GLN A 217 2.12 -4.15 -12.37
C GLN A 217 0.85 -4.54 -11.61
N LEU A 218 -0.14 -5.14 -12.28
CA LEU A 218 -1.36 -5.64 -11.66
C LEU A 218 -1.09 -6.79 -10.69
N SER A 219 -0.30 -7.80 -11.10
CA SER A 219 0.08 -8.90 -10.20
C SER A 219 0.87 -8.39 -8.99
N LYS A 220 1.75 -7.40 -9.16
CA LYS A 220 2.44 -6.74 -8.05
C LYS A 220 1.47 -5.99 -7.14
N ALA A 221 0.49 -5.29 -7.71
CA ALA A 221 -0.49 -4.53 -6.96
C ALA A 221 -1.33 -5.43 -6.06
N VAL A 222 -1.72 -6.61 -6.55
CA VAL A 222 -2.44 -7.60 -5.74
C VAL A 222 -1.58 -8.11 -4.60
N LEU A 223 -0.30 -8.44 -4.86
CA LEU A 223 0.61 -8.89 -3.81
C LEU A 223 0.86 -7.78 -2.77
N THR A 224 1.02 -6.53 -3.21
CA THR A 224 1.12 -5.36 -2.33
C THR A 224 -0.15 -5.16 -1.51
N THR A 225 -1.33 -5.32 -2.12
CA THR A 225 -2.62 -5.23 -1.44
C THR A 225 -2.76 -6.31 -0.38
N LEU A 226 -2.35 -7.54 -0.68
CA LEU A 226 -2.34 -8.65 0.27
C LEU A 226 -1.44 -8.35 1.47
N LEU A 227 -0.25 -7.81 1.24
CA LEU A 227 0.68 -7.42 2.30
C LEU A 227 0.09 -6.32 3.20
N ILE A 228 -0.49 -5.27 2.61
CA ILE A 228 -1.08 -4.17 3.39
C ILE A 228 -2.34 -4.65 4.12
N SER A 229 -3.20 -5.44 3.48
CA SER A 229 -4.41 -5.98 4.13
C SER A 229 -4.04 -6.87 5.31
N GLY A 230 -3.03 -7.74 5.15
CA GLY A 230 -2.50 -8.56 6.24
C GLY A 230 -1.94 -7.72 7.39
N MET A 231 -1.26 -6.61 7.07
CA MET A 231 -0.81 -5.66 8.09
C MET A 231 -1.98 -4.99 8.81
N VAL A 232 -3.01 -4.53 8.11
CA VAL A 232 -4.21 -3.92 8.71
C VAL A 232 -4.95 -4.91 9.62
N ILE A 233 -5.06 -6.19 9.21
CA ILE A 233 -5.61 -7.25 10.07
C ILE A 233 -4.74 -7.42 11.32
N GLY A 234 -3.42 -7.43 11.17
CA GLY A 234 -2.48 -7.51 12.30
C GLY A 234 -2.60 -6.32 13.26
N LEU A 235 -2.74 -5.10 12.74
CA LEU A 235 -2.95 -3.89 13.54
C LEU A 235 -4.26 -3.94 14.34
N ASN A 236 -5.35 -4.38 13.71
CA ASN A 236 -6.62 -4.57 14.41
C ASN A 236 -6.51 -5.65 15.50
N TYR A 237 -5.76 -6.73 15.26
CA TYR A 237 -5.58 -7.80 16.23
C TYR A 237 -4.81 -7.35 17.49
N ILE A 238 -3.82 -6.46 17.34
CA ILE A 238 -3.07 -5.90 18.48
C ILE A 238 -3.80 -4.74 19.18
N GLY A 239 -5.03 -4.40 18.76
CA GLY A 239 -5.82 -3.30 19.33
C GLY A 239 -5.49 -1.92 18.78
N CYS A 240 -4.70 -1.81 17.71
CA CYS A 240 -4.35 -0.55 17.06
C CYS A 240 -5.35 -0.24 15.92
N SER A 241 -6.59 0.07 16.29
CA SER A 241 -7.67 0.41 15.34
C SER A 241 -7.93 1.92 15.23
N MET A 242 -7.50 2.69 16.23
CA MET A 242 -7.66 4.15 16.29
C MET A 242 -6.28 4.79 16.48
N ILE A 243 -5.90 5.67 15.56
CA ILE A 243 -4.62 6.36 15.54
C ILE A 243 -4.89 7.85 15.82
N TYR A 244 -4.32 8.40 16.89
CA TYR A 244 -4.51 9.81 17.26
C TYR A 244 -3.72 10.73 16.32
N ILE A 245 -4.36 11.73 15.70
CA ILE A 245 -3.74 12.65 14.71
C ILE A 245 -3.47 14.04 15.28
N GLY A 246 -3.72 14.29 16.57
CA GLY A 246 -3.47 15.60 17.18
C GLY A 246 -2.00 16.04 17.10
N ALA A 247 -1.74 17.34 17.30
CA ALA A 247 -0.41 17.93 17.20
C ALA A 247 0.67 17.24 18.06
N ALA A 248 0.26 16.63 19.18
CA ALA A 248 1.15 15.90 20.08
C ALA A 248 1.63 14.55 19.50
N ALA A 249 0.92 13.98 18.53
CA ALA A 249 1.32 12.72 17.88
C ALA A 249 2.41 12.92 16.81
N LEU A 250 2.67 14.17 16.40
CA LEU A 250 3.70 14.54 15.43
C LEU A 250 5.09 14.01 15.84
N ALA A 251 5.42 14.09 17.13
CA ALA A 251 6.70 13.61 17.66
C ALA A 251 6.88 12.09 17.51
N ALA A 252 5.80 11.31 17.48
CA ALA A 252 5.84 9.86 17.30
C ALA A 252 5.86 9.45 15.81
N TYR A 253 5.21 10.21 14.92
CA TYR A 253 5.16 9.90 13.49
C TYR A 253 6.41 10.35 12.71
N LEU A 254 7.11 11.38 13.17
CA LEU A 254 8.32 11.88 12.49
C LEU A 254 9.46 10.85 12.47
N PRO A 255 9.76 10.14 13.58
CA PRO A 255 10.66 8.99 13.57
C PRO A 255 10.16 7.85 12.65
N LEU A 256 8.86 7.57 12.63
CA LEU A 256 8.28 6.53 11.77
C LEU A 256 8.48 6.85 10.29
N LEU A 257 8.32 8.11 9.87
CA LEU A 257 8.60 8.54 8.49
C LEU A 257 10.05 8.28 8.09
N ILE A 258 11.00 8.59 8.98
CA ILE A 258 12.43 8.33 8.74
C ILE A 258 12.68 6.83 8.62
N ILE A 259 12.12 6.03 9.52
CA ILE A 259 12.24 4.56 9.50
C ILE A 259 11.68 3.99 8.20
N LEU A 260 10.48 4.42 7.79
CA LEU A 260 9.86 3.98 6.54
C LEU A 260 10.71 4.37 5.34
N LEU A 261 11.28 5.57 5.32
CA LEU A 261 12.16 6.02 4.24
C LEU A 261 13.44 5.18 4.15
N VAL A 262 14.04 4.84 5.30
CA VAL A 262 15.22 3.95 5.37
C VAL A 262 14.86 2.54 4.90
N LEU A 263 13.77 1.96 5.39
CA LEU A 263 13.28 0.65 4.97
C LEU A 263 13.00 0.64 3.46
N TRP A 264 12.39 1.70 2.96
CA TRP A 264 12.07 1.81 1.55
C TRP A 264 13.35 1.82 0.69
N TYR A 265 14.40 2.51 1.14
CA TYR A 265 15.69 2.51 0.48
C TYR A 265 16.36 1.13 0.53
N VAL A 266 16.40 0.50 1.70
CA VAL A 266 17.01 -0.83 1.90
C VAL A 266 16.32 -1.87 1.02
N ILE A 267 14.99 -1.94 1.06
CA ILE A 267 14.24 -2.93 0.28
C ILE A 267 14.19 -2.57 -1.21
N GLY A 268 14.09 -1.30 -1.54
CA GLY A 268 13.98 -0.86 -2.94
C GLY A 268 15.30 -0.86 -3.72
N ARG A 269 16.45 -0.85 -3.05
CA ARG A 269 17.77 -0.77 -3.70
C ARG A 269 18.76 -1.84 -3.28
N ILE A 270 18.76 -2.23 -2.01
CA ILE A 270 19.79 -3.13 -1.47
C ILE A 270 19.32 -4.58 -1.58
N LEU A 271 18.09 -4.89 -1.17
CA LEU A 271 17.52 -6.24 -1.13
C LEU A 271 16.84 -6.63 -2.44
#